data_AF-A0A7V1HTV0-F1
#
_entry.id   AF-A0A7V1HTV0-F1
#
_cell.length_a   1.000
_cell.length_b   1.000
_cell.length_c   1.000
_cell.angle_alpha   90.00
_cell.angle_beta   90.00
_cell.angle_gamma   90.00
#
_symmetry.space_group_name_H-M   'P 1'
#
loop_
_entity.id
_entity.type
_entity.pdbx_description
1 polymer ?
#
loop_
_entity_poly.entity_id
_entity_poly.type
_entity_poly.pdbx_seq_one_letter_code
_entity_poly.pdbx_strand_id
1 'polypeptide(L)'
;MTRKSKNCAALLACLAGTCMATSVLGQTFSLDDNPSNPITTVTVQPFLGAEDPYGLGLPASLAGLMPPSPSLSVGPYIDAALLIPGASVPAWDVWPPTEGYLDAVSANHFNPDDPDISEVIRLRFSVDRATTGMAGSAVLAQAIRNQQPGDIFQSDHTSPHPFFYVGTLGPGPFAGVLPSAGVGGSNALYIDESRLTLTAGNGVGVLVGPSINCPPITPGTHDNVDAFNEYPKPMLDQDEDNINDFGYYFSTPPAEAFVSGMLPAAIYDIAPGGSFFPVPAPPFATPQQMGLDILGDMGQGSDNIDSLVVWDRGELYGPAWQGPGAEPAKDFALFTLSPGSASLQVLGLSPGTVFFTDFTGAFAVYAFSRDLGLDDQNSFEFANVDALEVDQNIQNCCIGDLDGDCDTDQADLGILLGWYLMGSGGDLDGDGDTDQADLGILLGDYGCHP
;
A
#
# COMPACT_ATOMS: atom_id res chain seq x y z
N MET A 1 -16.62 39.48 -62.23
CA MET A 1 -17.13 39.36 -60.86
C MET A 1 -17.50 37.91 -60.60
N THR A 2 -16.58 37.13 -60.02
CA THR A 2 -16.83 35.75 -59.57
C THR A 2 -15.84 35.47 -58.43
N ARG A 3 -16.28 35.68 -57.18
CA ARG A 3 -15.50 35.32 -55.99
C ARG A 3 -15.74 33.83 -55.70
N LYS A 4 -14.68 33.03 -55.80
CA LYS A 4 -14.63 31.65 -55.31
C LYS A 4 -14.58 31.67 -53.77
N SER A 5 -15.53 31.00 -53.12
CA SER A 5 -15.46 30.68 -51.69
C SER A 5 -14.38 29.61 -51.48
N LYS A 6 -13.38 29.92 -50.66
CA LYS A 6 -12.45 28.92 -50.14
C LYS A 6 -13.11 28.27 -48.92
N ASN A 7 -13.37 26.98 -49.01
CA ASN A 7 -13.71 26.15 -47.86
C ASN A 7 -12.45 25.99 -47.01
N CYS A 8 -12.45 26.53 -45.79
CA CYS A 8 -11.55 26.12 -44.73
C CYS A 8 -12.04 24.79 -44.18
N ALA A 9 -11.49 23.69 -44.70
CA ALA A 9 -11.50 22.41 -44.01
C ALA A 9 -10.24 22.37 -43.13
N ALA A 10 -10.39 22.76 -41.86
CA ALA A 10 -9.44 22.41 -40.80
C ALA A 10 -9.61 20.89 -40.55
N LEU A 11 -8.59 20.08 -40.82
CA LEU A 11 -7.57 19.70 -39.85
C LEU A 11 -8.19 19.14 -38.55
N LEU A 12 -8.73 17.93 -38.65
CA LEU A 12 -8.99 17.05 -37.52
C LEU A 12 -8.33 15.70 -37.84
N ALA A 13 -7.00 15.74 -37.98
CA ALA A 13 -6.20 14.53 -37.97
C ALA A 13 -5.99 14.19 -36.49
N CYS A 14 -6.58 13.08 -36.05
CA CYS A 14 -6.38 12.51 -34.73
C CYS A 14 -4.89 12.53 -34.35
N LEU A 15 -4.53 13.38 -33.39
CA LEU A 15 -3.49 13.02 -32.44
C LEU A 15 -4.05 11.87 -31.60
N ALA A 16 -4.03 10.66 -32.16
CA ALA A 16 -3.88 9.46 -31.34
C ALA A 16 -2.42 9.51 -30.88
N GLY A 17 -2.15 10.33 -29.86
CA GLY A 17 -0.93 10.23 -29.09
C GLY A 17 -0.94 8.83 -28.51
N THR A 18 -0.13 7.94 -29.08
CA THR A 18 0.39 6.82 -28.33
C THR A 18 1.10 7.47 -27.14
N CYS A 19 0.43 7.51 -25.98
CA CYS A 19 1.13 7.60 -24.70
C CYS A 19 2.18 6.50 -24.79
N MET A 20 3.43 6.88 -25.02
CA MET A 20 4.52 5.97 -24.78
C MET A 20 4.39 5.66 -23.30
N ALA A 21 4.12 4.39 -22.98
CA ALA A 21 4.27 3.88 -21.63
C ALA A 21 5.70 4.28 -21.23
N THR A 22 5.81 5.31 -20.40
CA THR A 22 7.03 5.55 -19.64
C THR A 22 7.29 4.22 -18.96
N SER A 23 8.38 3.56 -19.33
CA SER A 23 8.80 2.33 -18.67
C SER A 23 8.81 2.63 -17.19
N VAL A 24 7.98 1.90 -16.45
CA VAL A 24 7.82 2.01 -15.00
C VAL A 24 9.05 1.35 -14.37
N LEU A 25 10.20 1.99 -14.57
CA LEU A 25 11.50 1.51 -14.09
C LEU A 25 11.59 1.85 -12.60
N GLY A 26 11.82 0.84 -11.77
CA GLY A 26 12.12 1.00 -10.34
C GLY A 26 11.02 0.57 -9.38
N GLN A 27 9.88 0.08 -9.87
CA GLN A 27 8.87 -0.53 -9.00
C GLN A 27 9.19 -1.98 -8.72
N THR A 28 9.07 -2.38 -7.46
CA THR A 28 9.17 -3.77 -7.03
C THR A 28 7.87 -4.18 -6.35
N PHE A 29 7.45 -5.43 -6.51
CA PHE A 29 6.26 -5.94 -5.85
C PHE A 29 6.42 -7.42 -5.52
N SER A 30 5.70 -7.93 -4.52
CA SER A 30 5.52 -9.38 -4.31
C SER A 30 4.11 -9.79 -4.71
N LEU A 31 3.92 -11.10 -4.90
CA LEU A 31 2.62 -11.67 -5.24
C LEU A 31 2.23 -12.74 -4.23
N ASP A 32 0.93 -12.80 -3.96
CA ASP A 32 0.35 -13.77 -3.05
C ASP A 32 0.32 -15.16 -3.67
N ASP A 33 0.93 -16.14 -3.02
CA ASP A 33 0.82 -17.54 -3.42
C ASP A 33 -0.24 -18.33 -2.63
N ASN A 34 -0.81 -17.80 -1.54
CA ASN A 34 -1.82 -18.52 -0.75
C ASN A 34 -2.73 -17.61 0.10
N PRO A 35 -3.78 -17.01 -0.48
CA PRO A 35 -4.67 -16.12 0.27
C PRO A 35 -5.67 -16.83 1.20
N SER A 36 -5.91 -18.15 1.09
CA SER A 36 -6.64 -18.83 2.17
C SER A 36 -6.44 -20.32 2.13
N ASN A 37 -6.20 -20.87 3.31
CA ASN A 37 -6.57 -22.24 3.59
C ASN A 37 -7.53 -22.23 4.78
N PRO A 38 -8.84 -22.47 4.59
CA PRO A 38 -9.78 -22.46 5.69
C PRO A 38 -9.34 -23.48 6.74
N ILE A 39 -9.11 -23.02 7.97
CA ILE A 39 -8.85 -23.87 9.13
C ILE A 39 -10.12 -24.67 9.43
N THR A 40 -10.29 -25.81 8.77
CA THR A 40 -11.38 -26.75 9.07
C THR A 40 -11.10 -27.55 10.36
N THR A 41 -9.93 -27.39 10.97
CA THR A 41 -9.54 -28.05 12.22
C THR A 41 -8.69 -27.13 13.10
N VAL A 42 -9.02 -27.02 14.39
CA VAL A 42 -8.35 -26.22 15.46
C VAL A 42 -6.88 -26.60 15.74
N THR A 43 -6.20 -27.21 14.79
CA THR A 43 -4.78 -27.55 14.88
C THR A 43 -4.09 -26.66 13.86
N VAL A 44 -3.20 -25.77 14.32
CA VAL A 44 -2.29 -24.99 13.46
C VAL A 44 -1.63 -25.98 12.50
N GLN A 45 -2.04 -25.96 11.24
CA GLN A 45 -1.35 -26.70 10.19
C GLN A 45 -0.20 -25.79 9.73
N PRO A 46 1.01 -26.30 9.53
CA PRO A 46 2.01 -25.56 8.76
C PRO A 46 1.46 -25.29 7.35
N PHE A 47 1.86 -24.18 6.72
CA PHE A 47 1.43 -23.74 5.38
C PHE A 47 -0.03 -23.23 5.29
N LEU A 48 -0.52 -22.59 6.35
CA LEU A 48 -1.72 -21.76 6.28
C LEU A 48 -1.31 -20.39 5.76
N GLY A 49 -2.04 -19.90 4.77
CA GLY A 49 -1.70 -18.70 3.99
C GLY A 49 -1.73 -17.38 4.74
N ALA A 50 -1.24 -16.33 4.09
CA ALA A 50 -1.05 -14.96 4.60
C ALA A 50 -2.37 -14.24 4.93
N GLU A 51 -3.36 -14.28 4.02
CA GLU A 51 -4.58 -13.44 4.10
C GLU A 51 -5.71 -13.99 5.02
N ASP A 52 -5.63 -15.25 5.46
CA ASP A 52 -6.55 -15.82 6.46
C ASP A 52 -5.79 -16.72 7.46
N PRO A 53 -4.82 -16.17 8.21
CA PRO A 53 -3.96 -16.97 9.06
C PRO A 53 -4.74 -17.55 10.25
N TYR A 54 -5.90 -16.96 10.55
CA TYR A 54 -6.78 -17.36 11.65
C TYR A 54 -7.97 -18.21 11.21
N GLY A 55 -8.11 -18.50 9.91
CA GLY A 55 -9.20 -19.31 9.39
C GLY A 55 -10.57 -18.74 9.71
N LEU A 56 -10.72 -17.40 9.68
CA LEU A 56 -11.99 -16.70 9.78
C LEU A 56 -12.85 -17.15 8.62
N GLY A 57 -13.58 -18.24 8.85
CA GLY A 57 -14.24 -19.03 7.83
C GLY A 57 -15.07 -18.19 6.90
N LEU A 58 -14.44 -17.76 5.79
CA LEU A 58 -15.13 -17.36 4.60
C LEU A 58 -16.16 -18.46 4.34
N PRO A 59 -17.45 -18.14 4.13
CA PRO A 59 -18.47 -19.15 3.87
C PRO A 59 -17.91 -20.09 2.80
N ALA A 60 -18.12 -21.41 2.92
CA ALA A 60 -17.45 -22.41 2.06
C ALA A 60 -17.60 -22.19 0.53
N SER A 61 -18.47 -21.28 0.10
CA SER A 61 -18.58 -20.75 -1.26
C SER A 61 -17.44 -19.80 -1.68
N LEU A 62 -16.72 -19.19 -0.73
CA LEU A 62 -15.63 -18.22 -0.90
C LEU A 62 -14.26 -18.81 -0.52
N ALA A 63 -14.21 -19.77 0.43
CA ALA A 63 -12.99 -20.42 0.93
C ALA A 63 -12.23 -21.31 -0.09
N GLY A 64 -12.60 -21.24 -1.38
CA GLY A 64 -11.90 -21.89 -2.48
C GLY A 64 -11.58 -20.92 -3.63
N LEU A 65 -11.72 -19.61 -3.40
CA LEU A 65 -11.49 -18.58 -4.41
C LEU A 65 -10.04 -18.11 -4.50
N MET A 66 -9.19 -18.60 -3.62
CA MET A 66 -7.93 -17.94 -3.27
C MET A 66 -6.71 -18.88 -3.30
N PRO A 67 -6.35 -19.44 -4.47
CA PRO A 67 -5.10 -20.16 -4.68
C PRO A 67 -4.01 -19.18 -5.15
N PRO A 68 -2.79 -19.68 -5.40
CA PRO A 68 -1.69 -18.84 -5.82
C PRO A 68 -1.99 -17.93 -7.00
N SER A 69 -1.38 -16.75 -6.96
CA SER A 69 -1.27 -15.85 -8.09
C SER A 69 -0.83 -16.63 -9.34
N PRO A 70 -1.63 -16.64 -10.43
CA PRO A 70 -1.31 -17.39 -11.64
C PRO A 70 0.08 -17.12 -12.20
N SER A 71 0.60 -15.91 -12.05
CA SER A 71 1.94 -15.54 -12.51
C SER A 71 3.05 -16.30 -11.78
N LEU A 72 2.83 -16.73 -10.54
CA LEU A 72 3.77 -17.57 -9.80
C LEU A 72 3.87 -18.99 -10.39
N SER A 73 2.79 -19.50 -10.99
CA SER A 73 2.75 -20.85 -11.55
C SER A 73 3.57 -21.06 -12.83
N VAL A 74 4.04 -19.98 -13.47
CA VAL A 74 4.70 -20.01 -14.78
C VAL A 74 6.22 -19.88 -14.70
N GLY A 75 6.78 -19.59 -13.52
CA GLY A 75 8.23 -19.50 -13.31
C GLY A 75 8.70 -20.14 -12.00
N PRO A 76 9.98 -19.99 -11.64
CA PRO A 76 10.54 -20.47 -10.38
C PRO A 76 10.20 -19.53 -9.20
N TYR A 77 9.19 -18.67 -9.35
CA TYR A 77 8.80 -17.71 -8.34
C TYR A 77 8.19 -18.46 -7.15
N ILE A 78 8.51 -17.99 -5.96
CA ILE A 78 7.90 -18.42 -4.71
C ILE A 78 7.24 -17.21 -4.09
N ASP A 79 6.30 -17.44 -3.16
CA ASP A 79 5.82 -16.42 -2.25
C ASP A 79 7.00 -15.58 -1.73
N ALA A 80 6.77 -14.28 -1.53
CA ALA A 80 7.79 -13.33 -1.08
C ALA A 80 8.91 -12.94 -2.05
N ALA A 81 8.95 -13.51 -3.27
CA ALA A 81 9.88 -13.00 -4.28
C ALA A 81 9.53 -11.54 -4.61
N LEU A 82 10.51 -10.64 -4.49
CA LEU A 82 10.37 -9.28 -4.99
C LEU A 82 10.62 -9.30 -6.50
N LEU A 83 9.64 -8.76 -7.22
CA LEU A 83 9.54 -8.82 -8.66
C LEU A 83 9.55 -7.42 -9.26
N ILE A 84 10.19 -7.27 -10.42
CA ILE A 84 10.14 -6.05 -11.24
C ILE A 84 9.24 -6.32 -12.46
N PRO A 85 8.41 -5.35 -12.90
CA PRO A 85 7.64 -5.47 -14.13
C PRO A 85 8.52 -5.89 -15.32
N GLY A 86 8.16 -6.99 -15.99
CA GLY A 86 8.95 -7.56 -17.08
C GLY A 86 8.32 -7.35 -18.45
N ALA A 87 8.99 -7.80 -19.52
CA ALA A 87 8.43 -7.70 -20.89
C ALA A 87 7.30 -8.71 -21.17
N SER A 88 7.20 -9.78 -20.38
CA SER A 88 6.18 -10.83 -20.53
C SER A 88 5.85 -11.59 -19.25
N VAL A 89 6.79 -11.65 -18.31
CA VAL A 89 6.65 -12.20 -16.96
C VAL A 89 7.57 -11.35 -16.06
N PRO A 90 7.21 -11.07 -14.80
CA PRO A 90 8.07 -10.30 -13.90
C PRO A 90 9.46 -10.92 -13.72
N ALA A 91 10.48 -10.11 -13.46
CA ALA A 91 11.85 -10.59 -13.19
C ALA A 91 12.13 -10.64 -11.69
N TRP A 92 12.96 -11.58 -11.24
CA TRP A 92 13.45 -11.61 -9.86
C TRP A 92 14.36 -10.42 -9.58
N ASP A 93 14.15 -9.77 -8.43
CA ASP A 93 15.02 -8.75 -7.85
C ASP A 93 15.77 -9.34 -6.64
N VAL A 94 15.05 -9.59 -5.54
CA VAL A 94 15.64 -10.06 -4.28
C VAL A 94 15.17 -11.47 -3.93
N TRP A 95 16.07 -12.29 -3.39
CA TRP A 95 15.67 -13.58 -2.83
C TRP A 95 14.84 -13.41 -1.57
N PRO A 96 13.70 -14.11 -1.45
CA PRO A 96 12.91 -14.01 -0.25
C PRO A 96 13.73 -14.47 0.96
N PRO A 97 13.52 -13.84 2.12
CA PRO A 97 14.21 -14.20 3.35
C PRO A 97 13.98 -15.66 3.69
N THR A 98 12.77 -16.18 3.52
CA THR A 98 12.43 -17.55 3.86
C THR A 98 12.10 -18.37 2.61
N GLU A 99 12.22 -19.70 2.69
CA GLU A 99 11.62 -20.60 1.68
C GLU A 99 10.07 -20.63 1.78
N GLY A 100 9.50 -19.85 2.70
CA GLY A 100 8.08 -19.75 2.99
C GLY A 100 7.55 -18.33 2.90
N TYR A 101 6.35 -18.15 3.43
CA TYR A 101 5.49 -17.01 3.19
C TYR A 101 5.95 -15.70 3.82
N LEU A 102 5.74 -14.58 3.12
CA LEU A 102 5.77 -13.24 3.70
C LEU A 102 4.41 -12.61 3.61
N ASP A 103 4.01 -11.91 4.66
CA ASP A 103 2.75 -11.14 4.61
C ASP A 103 3.01 -9.72 4.12
N ALA A 104 4.03 -9.07 4.68
CA ALA A 104 4.31 -7.67 4.40
C ALA A 104 5.79 -7.45 4.12
N VAL A 105 6.11 -6.58 3.15
CA VAL A 105 7.48 -6.14 2.84
C VAL A 105 7.53 -4.64 2.65
N SER A 106 8.57 -4.02 3.19
CA SER A 106 8.89 -2.60 3.00
C SER A 106 10.37 -2.43 2.70
N ALA A 107 10.73 -1.61 1.72
CA ALA A 107 12.06 -1.01 1.68
C ALA A 107 12.22 0.04 2.81
N ASN A 108 13.45 0.38 3.20
CA ASN A 108 13.67 1.52 4.10
C ASN A 108 13.26 2.82 3.41
N HIS A 109 12.28 3.52 3.97
CA HIS A 109 11.80 4.80 3.48
C HIS A 109 12.56 6.01 4.04
N PHE A 110 13.50 5.79 4.96
CA PHE A 110 14.37 6.85 5.41
C PHE A 110 15.49 7.10 4.40
N ASN A 111 15.55 8.32 3.88
CA ASN A 111 16.66 8.78 3.07
C ASN A 111 17.40 9.93 3.79
N PRO A 112 18.62 9.71 4.32
CA PRO A 112 19.37 10.76 4.99
C PRO A 112 19.85 11.86 4.03
N ASP A 113 19.92 11.56 2.74
CA ASP A 113 20.34 12.49 1.68
C ASP A 113 19.16 13.25 1.05
N ASP A 114 17.93 12.99 1.50
CA ASP A 114 16.73 13.73 1.10
C ASP A 114 16.38 14.75 2.20
N PRO A 115 16.88 16.00 2.11
CA PRO A 115 16.68 17.00 3.17
C PRO A 115 15.23 17.50 3.24
N ASP A 116 14.43 17.24 2.20
CA ASP A 116 13.07 17.75 2.03
C ASP A 116 12.07 16.61 2.24
N ILE A 117 11.94 16.13 3.48
CA ILE A 117 10.82 15.26 3.85
C ILE A 117 9.55 16.08 3.62
N SER A 118 8.72 15.66 2.66
CA SER A 118 7.41 16.27 2.44
C SER A 118 6.62 16.28 3.74
N GLU A 119 6.00 17.42 4.07
CA GLU A 119 5.16 17.55 5.27
C GLU A 119 3.89 16.70 5.17
N VAL A 120 3.54 16.27 3.95
CA VAL A 120 2.37 15.44 3.68
C VAL A 120 2.74 14.23 2.81
N ILE A 121 1.95 13.17 2.91
CA ILE A 121 2.06 11.98 2.08
C ILE A 121 0.70 11.60 1.51
N ARG A 122 0.68 10.79 0.44
CA ARG A 122 -0.50 10.05 0.00
C ARG A 122 -0.24 8.59 0.25
N LEU A 123 -1.28 7.86 0.63
CA LEU A 123 -1.19 6.42 0.83
C LEU A 123 -1.47 5.73 -0.50
N ARG A 124 -0.57 4.84 -0.90
CA ARG A 124 -0.74 3.92 -2.02
C ARG A 124 -0.95 2.54 -1.45
N PHE A 125 -1.85 1.77 -2.04
CA PHE A 125 -2.19 0.46 -1.52
C PHE A 125 -2.74 -0.46 -2.60
N SER A 126 -2.49 -1.75 -2.47
CA SER A 126 -3.31 -2.78 -3.13
C SER A 126 -4.40 -3.23 -2.17
N VAL A 127 -5.37 -3.96 -2.70
CA VAL A 127 -6.41 -4.56 -1.88
C VAL A 127 -6.55 -6.02 -2.19
N ASP A 128 -6.97 -6.72 -1.17
CA ASP A 128 -7.23 -8.15 -1.20
C ASP A 128 -8.41 -8.51 -2.15
N ARG A 129 -8.51 -9.78 -2.57
CA ARG A 129 -9.48 -10.23 -3.61
C ARG A 129 -10.94 -10.04 -3.21
N ALA A 130 -11.22 -10.14 -1.92
CA ALA A 130 -12.57 -9.96 -1.39
C ALA A 130 -12.90 -8.49 -1.14
N THR A 131 -11.92 -7.59 -1.28
CA THR A 131 -12.09 -6.19 -0.90
C THR A 131 -12.96 -5.42 -1.89
N THR A 132 -13.87 -4.60 -1.34
CA THR A 132 -14.72 -3.71 -2.12
C THR A 132 -14.59 -2.27 -1.64
N GLY A 133 -14.74 -1.34 -2.58
CA GLY A 133 -14.66 0.08 -2.29
C GLY A 133 -16.02 0.71 -1.97
N MET A 134 -15.98 1.90 -1.39
CA MET A 134 -17.16 2.75 -1.23
C MET A 134 -17.72 3.23 -2.57
N ALA A 135 -18.98 3.66 -2.57
CA ALA A 135 -19.62 4.27 -3.73
C ALA A 135 -18.80 5.48 -4.25
N GLY A 136 -18.35 5.41 -5.51
CA GLY A 136 -17.57 6.46 -6.14
C GLY A 136 -16.05 6.26 -6.10
N SER A 137 -15.56 5.27 -5.37
CA SER A 137 -14.13 4.90 -5.34
C SER A 137 -13.68 4.15 -6.59
N ALA A 138 -12.39 4.25 -6.91
CA ALA A 138 -11.77 3.42 -7.96
C ALA A 138 -11.75 1.94 -7.58
N VAL A 139 -11.55 1.60 -6.29
CA VAL A 139 -11.63 0.21 -5.80
C VAL A 139 -13.00 -0.39 -6.12
N LEU A 140 -14.11 0.31 -5.88
CA LEU A 140 -15.43 -0.20 -6.26
C LEU A 140 -15.58 -0.36 -7.77
N ALA A 141 -15.07 0.61 -8.55
CA ALA A 141 -15.13 0.54 -10.00
C ALA A 141 -14.38 -0.69 -10.54
N GLN A 142 -13.23 -1.03 -9.95
CA GLN A 142 -12.42 -2.20 -10.32
C GLN A 142 -12.99 -3.51 -9.77
N ALA A 143 -13.60 -3.50 -8.58
CA ALA A 143 -14.32 -4.64 -8.04
C ALA A 143 -15.50 -5.06 -8.93
N ILE A 144 -16.26 -4.11 -9.50
CA ILE A 144 -17.32 -4.40 -10.47
C ILE A 144 -16.76 -5.07 -11.75
N ARG A 145 -15.48 -4.83 -12.07
CA ARG A 145 -14.79 -5.39 -13.23
C ARG A 145 -14.01 -6.68 -12.91
N ASN A 146 -13.91 -7.08 -11.65
CA ASN A 146 -13.06 -8.18 -11.18
C ASN A 146 -11.57 -7.94 -11.46
N GLN A 147 -11.05 -6.73 -11.22
CA GLN A 147 -9.64 -6.36 -11.51
C GLN A 147 -8.88 -5.84 -10.30
N GLN A 148 -9.59 -5.52 -9.21
CA GLN A 148 -9.02 -4.87 -8.03
C GLN A 148 -7.81 -5.54 -7.35
N PRO A 149 -7.57 -6.87 -7.38
CA PRO A 149 -6.54 -7.47 -6.54
C PRO A 149 -5.10 -7.21 -7.03
N GLY A 150 -4.93 -7.04 -8.35
CA GLY A 150 -3.62 -6.71 -8.93
C GLY A 150 -3.36 -5.21 -9.08
N ASP A 151 -4.36 -4.39 -8.75
CA ASP A 151 -4.34 -2.95 -8.92
C ASP A 151 -3.65 -2.27 -7.73
N ILE A 152 -2.97 -1.16 -8.00
CA ILE A 152 -2.53 -0.21 -6.98
C ILE A 152 -3.42 1.02 -7.02
N PHE A 153 -3.96 1.39 -5.87
CA PHE A 153 -4.78 2.55 -5.64
C PHE A 153 -3.98 3.61 -4.88
N GLN A 154 -4.42 4.86 -4.99
CA GLN A 154 -3.86 5.98 -4.23
C GLN A 154 -4.99 6.74 -3.55
N SER A 155 -4.80 7.13 -2.30
CA SER A 155 -5.70 8.03 -1.59
C SER A 155 -5.83 9.35 -2.34
N ASP A 156 -7.04 9.89 -2.41
CA ASP A 156 -7.30 11.20 -3.02
C ASP A 156 -6.83 12.36 -2.13
N HIS A 157 -6.91 12.18 -0.82
CA HIS A 157 -6.43 13.14 0.16
C HIS A 157 -4.98 12.86 0.58
N THR A 158 -4.34 13.92 1.05
CA THR A 158 -3.01 13.88 1.67
C THR A 158 -3.15 13.73 3.20
N SER A 159 -2.22 13.02 3.83
CA SER A 159 -2.12 12.89 5.29
C SER A 159 -0.83 13.54 5.81
N PRO A 160 -0.81 14.11 7.02
CA PRO A 160 0.41 14.61 7.64
C PRO A 160 1.48 13.52 7.74
N HIS A 161 2.72 13.82 7.35
CA HIS A 161 3.79 12.84 7.37
C HIS A 161 3.94 12.14 8.75
N PRO A 162 4.06 10.80 8.83
CA PRO A 162 4.05 10.07 10.10
C PRO A 162 5.12 10.50 11.11
N PHE A 163 6.23 11.04 10.61
CA PHE A 163 7.30 11.64 11.42
C PHE A 163 6.79 12.63 12.49
N PHE A 164 5.72 13.38 12.24
CA PHE A 164 5.16 14.34 13.21
C PHE A 164 4.59 13.68 14.47
N TYR A 165 4.32 12.38 14.44
CA TYR A 165 3.77 11.62 15.56
C TYR A 165 4.83 10.85 16.36
N VAL A 166 6.08 10.85 15.92
CA VAL A 166 7.18 10.14 16.59
C VAL A 166 7.42 10.71 18.00
N GLY A 167 7.40 9.82 19.01
CA GLY A 167 7.55 10.19 20.42
C GLY A 167 6.29 10.80 21.05
N THR A 168 5.17 10.83 20.32
CA THR A 168 3.90 11.40 20.81
C THR A 168 2.93 10.34 21.34
N LEU A 169 3.20 9.06 21.09
CA LEU A 169 2.35 7.97 21.56
C LEU A 169 2.37 7.93 23.09
N GLY A 170 1.17 8.01 23.68
CA GLY A 170 0.99 8.00 25.13
C GLY A 170 1.32 6.65 25.77
N PRO A 171 1.12 6.50 27.09
CA PRO A 171 1.33 5.22 27.75
C PRO A 171 0.26 4.19 27.36
N GLY A 172 0.68 2.96 27.10
CA GLY A 172 -0.19 1.83 26.82
C GLY A 172 -0.08 1.37 25.37
N PRO A 173 -0.58 0.16 25.05
CA PRO A 173 -0.34 -0.43 23.75
C PRO A 173 -1.17 0.17 22.61
N PHE A 174 -2.32 0.77 22.92
CA PHE A 174 -3.13 1.51 21.95
C PHE A 174 -3.30 2.97 22.41
N ALA A 175 -2.72 3.89 21.65
CA ALA A 175 -2.70 5.33 21.95
C ALA A 175 -3.93 6.08 21.42
N GLY A 176 -4.82 5.42 20.68
CA GLY A 176 -6.06 6.00 20.16
C GLY A 176 -5.99 6.33 18.68
N VAL A 177 -6.59 7.45 18.29
CA VAL A 177 -6.74 7.90 16.90
C VAL A 177 -5.94 9.18 16.71
N LEU A 178 -5.05 9.20 15.71
CA LEU A 178 -4.23 10.37 15.37
C LEU A 178 -5.06 11.43 14.62
N PRO A 179 -4.64 12.71 14.65
CA PRO A 179 -5.30 13.78 13.89
C PRO A 179 -5.37 13.56 12.38
N SER A 180 -4.51 12.71 11.80
CA SER A 180 -4.55 12.32 10.39
C SER A 180 -5.78 11.48 10.02
N ALA A 181 -6.40 10.80 10.98
CA ALA A 181 -7.45 9.83 10.71
C ALA A 181 -8.85 10.46 10.73
N GLY A 182 -9.74 9.90 9.91
CA GLY A 182 -11.17 10.19 9.93
C GLY A 182 -11.59 11.40 9.08
N VAL A 183 -10.70 11.86 8.20
CA VAL A 183 -10.99 12.90 7.21
C VAL A 183 -12.05 12.44 6.20
N GLY A 184 -12.18 11.12 6.01
CA GLY A 184 -12.93 10.54 4.91
C GLY A 184 -12.19 10.75 3.59
N GLY A 185 -12.43 9.85 2.64
CA GLY A 185 -11.78 9.96 1.34
C GLY A 185 -12.33 8.98 0.33
N SER A 186 -11.78 9.09 -0.85
CA SER A 186 -11.92 8.14 -1.95
C SER A 186 -10.52 7.65 -2.35
N ASN A 187 -10.46 6.97 -3.48
CA ASN A 187 -9.21 6.57 -4.08
C ASN A 187 -9.29 6.69 -5.59
N ALA A 188 -8.13 6.84 -6.21
CA ALA A 188 -7.93 6.77 -7.65
C ALA A 188 -7.15 5.49 -7.99
N LEU A 189 -7.41 4.94 -9.18
CA LEU A 189 -6.56 3.89 -9.73
C LEU A 189 -5.22 4.52 -10.09
N TYR A 190 -4.16 4.08 -9.42
CA TYR A 190 -2.81 4.60 -9.63
C TYR A 190 -2.07 3.76 -10.68
N ILE A 191 -2.01 2.45 -10.45
CA ILE A 191 -1.44 1.47 -11.38
C ILE A 191 -2.48 0.40 -11.62
N ASP A 192 -2.78 0.21 -12.90
CA ASP A 192 -3.56 -0.93 -13.38
C ASP A 192 -2.66 -2.17 -13.44
N GLU A 193 -3.19 -3.33 -13.06
CA GLU A 193 -2.42 -4.59 -12.96
C GLU A 193 -1.71 -4.97 -14.27
N SER A 194 -2.24 -4.55 -15.43
CA SER A 194 -1.58 -4.78 -16.72
C SER A 194 -0.23 -4.08 -16.86
N ARG A 195 -0.02 -2.96 -16.14
CA ARG A 195 1.27 -2.24 -16.12
C ARG A 195 2.33 -2.98 -15.32
N LEU A 196 1.92 -3.79 -14.35
CA LEU A 196 2.78 -4.70 -13.58
C LEU A 196 2.98 -6.05 -14.29
N THR A 197 2.42 -6.21 -15.49
CA THR A 197 2.39 -7.46 -16.26
C THR A 197 1.69 -8.62 -15.55
N LEU A 198 0.69 -8.28 -14.74
CA LEU A 198 -0.12 -9.23 -13.99
C LEU A 198 -1.32 -9.73 -14.79
N THR A 199 -1.80 -10.89 -14.37
CA THR A 199 -2.91 -11.62 -14.96
C THR A 199 -4.22 -11.25 -14.29
N ALA A 200 -5.22 -10.91 -15.10
CA ALA A 200 -6.58 -10.58 -14.65
C ALA A 200 -7.64 -11.42 -15.36
N GLY A 201 -7.89 -12.63 -14.85
CA GLY A 201 -9.02 -13.49 -15.21
C GLY A 201 -8.96 -14.21 -16.56
N ASN A 202 -8.24 -13.67 -17.54
CA ASN A 202 -8.25 -14.15 -18.93
C ASN A 202 -7.14 -15.16 -19.27
N GLY A 203 -6.48 -15.69 -18.25
CA GLY A 203 -5.38 -16.65 -18.36
C GLY A 203 -4.00 -15.98 -18.31
N VAL A 204 -2.99 -16.77 -17.94
CA VAL A 204 -1.66 -16.22 -17.61
C VAL A 204 -1.05 -15.45 -18.78
N GLY A 205 -0.56 -14.23 -18.49
CA GLY A 205 0.07 -13.34 -19.46
C GLY A 205 -0.92 -12.60 -20.38
N VAL A 206 -2.22 -12.73 -20.15
CA VAL A 206 -3.23 -11.91 -20.83
C VAL A 206 -3.44 -10.63 -20.04
N LEU A 207 -2.83 -9.55 -20.53
CA LEU A 207 -2.98 -8.21 -19.98
C LEU A 207 -4.37 -7.66 -20.31
N VAL A 208 -5.07 -7.19 -19.28
CA VAL A 208 -6.39 -6.58 -19.41
C VAL A 208 -6.28 -5.13 -18.99
N GLY A 209 -6.74 -4.21 -19.84
CA GLY A 209 -6.68 -2.79 -19.49
C GLY A 209 -7.84 -2.37 -18.58
N PRO A 210 -7.73 -1.21 -17.91
CA PRO A 210 -8.59 -0.85 -16.76
C PRO A 210 -10.07 -0.82 -17.10
N SER A 211 -10.43 -0.48 -18.34
CA SER A 211 -11.82 -0.35 -18.78
C SER A 211 -12.51 -1.65 -19.20
N ILE A 212 -11.83 -2.79 -19.15
CA ILE A 212 -12.31 -4.08 -19.67
C ILE A 212 -12.78 -4.95 -18.50
N ASN A 213 -13.91 -5.63 -18.66
CA ASN A 213 -14.38 -6.56 -17.62
C ASN A 213 -13.60 -7.87 -17.67
N CYS A 214 -13.17 -8.36 -16.51
CA CYS A 214 -12.62 -9.69 -16.33
C CYS A 214 -13.70 -10.72 -16.00
N PRO A 215 -13.46 -12.01 -16.33
CA PRO A 215 -14.22 -13.10 -15.75
C PRO A 215 -14.29 -13.00 -14.22
N PRO A 216 -15.33 -13.56 -13.58
CA PRO A 216 -15.40 -13.58 -12.12
C PRO A 216 -14.12 -14.10 -11.47
N ILE A 217 -13.71 -13.48 -10.37
CA ILE A 217 -12.56 -13.94 -9.59
C ILE A 217 -12.83 -15.37 -9.16
N THR A 218 -12.00 -16.27 -9.66
CA THR A 218 -12.03 -17.71 -9.38
C THR A 218 -10.61 -18.17 -9.05
N PRO A 219 -10.47 -19.36 -8.44
CA PRO A 219 -9.15 -19.81 -8.05
C PRO A 219 -8.13 -19.80 -9.22
N GLY A 220 -7.06 -19.01 -9.07
CA GLY A 220 -5.85 -19.04 -9.90
C GLY A 220 -6.00 -18.21 -11.17
N THR A 221 -6.92 -17.25 -11.13
CA THR A 221 -7.27 -16.45 -12.30
C THR A 221 -6.81 -15.01 -12.20
N HIS A 222 -6.55 -14.48 -11.00
CA HIS A 222 -6.12 -13.10 -10.80
C HIS A 222 -4.87 -13.11 -9.91
N ASP A 223 -3.85 -12.36 -10.28
CA ASP A 223 -2.74 -12.09 -9.36
C ASP A 223 -3.21 -11.16 -8.24
N ASN A 224 -2.51 -11.19 -7.12
CA ASN A 224 -2.74 -10.38 -5.92
C ASN A 224 -1.38 -9.81 -5.46
N VAL A 225 -1.35 -8.57 -4.98
CA VAL A 225 -0.09 -7.88 -4.64
C VAL A 225 0.00 -7.66 -3.13
N ASP A 226 1.00 -8.25 -2.47
CA ASP A 226 1.16 -8.20 -0.99
C ASP A 226 2.24 -7.21 -0.56
N ALA A 227 3.12 -6.85 -1.50
CA ALA A 227 4.05 -5.76 -1.31
C ALA A 227 4.16 -4.97 -2.59
N PHE A 228 4.29 -3.66 -2.43
CA PHE A 228 4.55 -2.74 -3.51
C PHE A 228 5.53 -1.71 -2.97
N ASN A 229 6.68 -1.59 -3.62
CA ASN A 229 7.57 -0.46 -3.41
C ASN A 229 7.64 0.33 -4.71
N GLU A 230 7.22 1.58 -4.64
CA GLU A 230 7.28 2.51 -5.77
C GLU A 230 8.72 2.93 -6.05
N TYR A 231 9.49 3.09 -4.96
CA TYR A 231 10.57 4.06 -4.86
C TYR A 231 11.59 3.95 -6.01
N PRO A 232 11.48 4.74 -7.09
CA PRO A 232 12.36 4.57 -8.22
C PRO A 232 13.53 5.54 -8.02
N LYS A 233 14.67 5.04 -7.55
CA LYS A 233 15.92 5.76 -7.76
C LYS A 233 16.94 4.82 -8.40
N PRO A 234 17.77 5.28 -9.36
CA PRO A 234 19.06 4.66 -9.69
C PRO A 234 20.04 4.61 -8.50
N MET A 235 19.54 4.80 -7.29
CA MET A 235 20.22 4.58 -6.02
C MET A 235 19.81 3.25 -5.41
N LEU A 236 18.61 2.72 -5.72
CA LEU A 236 18.11 1.41 -5.26
C LEU A 236 19.05 0.29 -5.65
N ASP A 237 19.62 0.37 -6.84
CA ASP A 237 20.66 -0.52 -7.35
C ASP A 237 21.83 0.40 -7.76
N GLN A 238 22.72 0.67 -6.82
CA GLN A 238 23.86 1.58 -6.97
C GLN A 238 24.94 0.98 -7.89
N ASP A 239 24.99 -0.34 -8.06
CA ASP A 239 26.00 -1.03 -8.87
C ASP A 239 25.48 -1.62 -10.21
N GLU A 240 24.20 -1.38 -10.52
CA GLU A 240 23.49 -1.77 -11.75
C GLU A 240 23.39 -3.30 -11.94
N ASP A 241 23.40 -4.08 -10.85
CA ASP A 241 23.29 -5.54 -10.90
C ASP A 241 21.85 -6.08 -10.90
N ASN A 242 20.88 -5.19 -10.78
CA ASN A 242 19.43 -5.41 -10.66
C ASN A 242 19.02 -6.07 -9.33
N ILE A 243 19.82 -5.91 -8.28
CA ILE A 243 19.50 -6.25 -6.90
C ILE A 243 19.45 -4.97 -6.09
N ASN A 244 18.40 -4.81 -5.28
CA ASN A 244 18.33 -3.64 -4.41
C ASN A 244 19.39 -3.64 -3.29
N ASP A 245 20.11 -2.53 -3.20
CA ASP A 245 21.11 -2.10 -2.22
C ASP A 245 20.50 -1.49 -0.94
N PHE A 246 19.19 -1.65 -0.72
CA PHE A 246 18.50 -1.10 0.46
C PHE A 246 18.13 -2.15 1.48
N GLY A 247 18.10 -1.71 2.75
CA GLY A 247 17.55 -2.49 3.85
C GLY A 247 16.08 -2.77 3.58
N TYR A 248 15.72 -4.05 3.68
CA TYR A 248 14.32 -4.47 3.61
C TYR A 248 13.83 -4.86 4.98
N TYR A 249 12.55 -4.65 5.20
CA TYR A 249 11.83 -5.06 6.38
C TYR A 249 10.68 -5.96 5.97
N PHE A 250 10.40 -6.97 6.77
CA PHE A 250 9.30 -7.89 6.49
C PHE A 250 8.64 -8.44 7.75
N SER A 251 7.41 -8.90 7.59
CA SER A 251 6.66 -9.70 8.58
C SER A 251 6.37 -11.08 8.02
N THR A 252 6.24 -12.07 8.91
CA THR A 252 5.86 -13.44 8.56
C THR A 252 4.56 -13.85 9.23
N PRO A 253 3.72 -14.66 8.54
CA PRO A 253 2.44 -15.09 9.09
C PRO A 253 2.64 -16.02 10.28
N PRO A 254 1.67 -16.11 11.20
CA PRO A 254 1.80 -16.93 12.40
C PRO A 254 2.18 -18.38 12.14
N ALA A 255 1.65 -18.98 11.08
CA ALA A 255 1.96 -20.37 10.71
C ALA A 255 3.42 -20.53 10.27
N GLU A 256 3.93 -19.63 9.43
CA GLU A 256 5.31 -19.65 8.96
C GLU A 256 6.29 -19.29 10.08
N ALA A 257 5.98 -18.24 10.84
CA ALA A 257 6.76 -17.83 11.99
C ALA A 257 6.94 -18.98 13.00
N PHE A 258 5.88 -19.75 13.27
CA PHE A 258 5.95 -20.91 14.14
C PHE A 258 6.89 -22.01 13.60
N VAL A 259 6.84 -22.29 12.30
CA VAL A 259 7.70 -23.29 11.64
C VAL A 259 9.17 -22.85 11.65
N SER A 260 9.39 -21.57 11.38
CA SER A 260 10.72 -20.96 11.25
C SER A 260 11.33 -20.51 12.58
N GLY A 261 10.60 -20.66 13.71
CA GLY A 261 11.04 -20.26 15.04
C GLY A 261 11.15 -18.73 15.21
N MET A 262 10.39 -18.00 14.39
CA MET A 262 10.25 -16.55 14.40
C MET A 262 9.04 -16.16 15.24
N LEU A 263 8.90 -14.86 15.50
CA LEU A 263 7.76 -14.29 16.22
C LEU A 263 6.75 -13.78 15.18
N PRO A 264 5.49 -14.23 15.23
CA PRO A 264 4.44 -13.68 14.37
C PRO A 264 4.26 -12.18 14.58
N ALA A 265 3.92 -11.44 13.53
CA ALA A 265 3.83 -9.98 13.53
C ALA A 265 5.09 -9.27 14.06
N ALA A 266 6.26 -9.91 14.08
CA ALA A 266 7.51 -9.20 14.30
C ALA A 266 8.04 -8.67 12.97
N ILE A 267 8.69 -7.52 13.02
CA ILE A 267 9.40 -6.98 11.86
C ILE A 267 10.83 -7.49 11.91
N TYR A 268 11.29 -8.06 10.81
CA TYR A 268 12.66 -8.49 10.59
C TYR A 268 13.31 -7.63 9.53
N ASP A 269 14.62 -7.40 9.62
CA ASP A 269 15.39 -6.68 8.61
C ASP A 269 16.28 -7.62 7.79
N ILE A 270 16.55 -7.22 6.55
CA ILE A 270 17.51 -7.85 5.66
C ILE A 270 18.52 -6.80 5.22
N ALA A 271 19.79 -7.16 5.30
CA ALA A 271 20.86 -6.36 4.77
C ALA A 271 20.84 -6.32 3.23
N PRO A 272 21.05 -5.17 2.57
CA PRO A 272 21.48 -5.02 1.19
C PRO A 272 22.43 -6.14 0.72
N GLY A 273 22.03 -6.84 -0.35
CA GLY A 273 22.77 -7.97 -0.91
C GLY A 273 22.96 -9.18 0.03
N GLY A 274 22.33 -9.16 1.21
CA GLY A 274 22.42 -10.22 2.21
C GLY A 274 21.60 -11.43 1.78
N SER A 275 22.23 -12.62 1.75
CA SER A 275 21.49 -13.88 1.68
C SER A 275 21.11 -14.34 3.07
N PHE A 276 19.85 -14.71 3.23
CA PHE A 276 19.29 -15.08 4.52
C PHE A 276 19.59 -16.54 4.84
N PHE A 277 20.68 -16.86 5.55
CA PHE A 277 20.83 -18.18 6.19
C PHE A 277 21.89 -18.19 7.30
N PRO A 278 21.63 -18.78 8.50
CA PRO A 278 20.35 -19.23 9.07
C PRO A 278 19.89 -18.41 10.31
N VAL A 279 18.56 -18.23 10.38
CA VAL A 279 17.72 -17.84 11.53
C VAL A 279 18.07 -18.67 12.79
N PRO A 280 17.91 -18.11 14.01
CA PRO A 280 17.15 -16.90 14.33
C PRO A 280 18.02 -15.66 14.50
N ALA A 281 17.94 -14.76 13.50
CA ALA A 281 18.29 -13.37 13.71
C ALA A 281 17.27 -12.75 14.69
N PRO A 282 17.70 -11.84 15.58
CA PRO A 282 16.77 -11.05 16.37
C PRO A 282 15.85 -10.25 15.42
N PRO A 283 14.56 -10.07 15.74
CA PRO A 283 13.71 -9.17 14.96
C PRO A 283 14.22 -7.72 15.08
N PHE A 284 14.01 -6.94 14.02
CA PHE A 284 14.15 -5.49 14.06
C PHE A 284 13.19 -4.90 15.10
N ALA A 285 11.91 -5.27 15.07
CA ALA A 285 10.93 -4.89 16.09
C ALA A 285 10.08 -6.10 16.51
N THR A 286 9.92 -6.33 17.81
CA THR A 286 8.98 -7.34 18.32
C THR A 286 7.53 -6.81 18.28
N PRO A 287 6.51 -7.70 18.31
CA PRO A 287 5.11 -7.27 18.41
C PRO A 287 4.87 -6.35 19.61
N GLN A 288 5.54 -6.63 20.74
CA GLN A 288 5.41 -5.81 21.95
C GLN A 288 6.03 -4.43 21.80
N GLN A 289 7.08 -4.25 20.97
CA GLN A 289 7.62 -2.93 20.66
C GLN A 289 6.64 -2.11 19.82
N MET A 290 5.78 -2.75 19.03
CA MET A 290 4.75 -2.06 18.27
C MET A 290 3.45 -1.86 19.06
N GLY A 291 3.36 -2.43 20.27
CA GLY A 291 2.12 -2.43 21.04
C GLY A 291 1.10 -3.48 20.61
N LEU A 292 1.48 -4.45 19.76
CA LEU A 292 0.64 -5.59 19.40
C LEU A 292 0.67 -6.68 20.49
N ASP A 293 -0.13 -7.74 20.31
CA ASP A 293 -0.36 -8.82 21.28
C ASP A 293 -0.90 -8.29 22.64
N ILE A 294 -1.73 -7.23 22.59
CA ILE A 294 -2.29 -6.50 23.73
C ILE A 294 -2.97 -7.40 24.76
N LEU A 295 -3.57 -8.49 24.31
CA LEU A 295 -4.33 -9.40 25.16
C LEU A 295 -3.47 -10.31 26.05
N GLY A 296 -2.14 -10.14 26.03
CA GLY A 296 -1.26 -10.85 26.95
C GLY A 296 -1.19 -12.34 26.67
N ASP A 297 -1.52 -12.77 25.44
CA ASP A 297 -1.41 -14.14 25.00
C ASP A 297 0.05 -14.47 24.66
N MET A 298 0.94 -14.23 25.65
CA MET A 298 2.37 -14.53 25.75
C MET A 298 3.08 -15.05 24.48
N GLY A 299 3.05 -14.31 23.38
CA GLY A 299 3.75 -14.65 22.14
C GLY A 299 3.15 -15.80 21.32
N GLN A 300 1.83 -16.01 21.35
CA GLN A 300 1.16 -16.96 20.44
C GLN A 300 0.85 -16.39 19.05
N GLY A 301 1.21 -15.13 18.75
CA GLY A 301 1.02 -14.55 17.43
C GLY A 301 -0.44 -14.30 17.09
N SER A 302 -1.09 -13.56 17.98
CA SER A 302 -2.52 -13.28 17.86
C SER A 302 -2.83 -12.15 16.89
N ASP A 303 -1.82 -11.37 16.53
CA ASP A 303 -1.87 -10.37 15.47
C ASP A 303 -1.01 -10.81 14.29
N ASN A 304 -1.38 -10.34 13.11
CA ASN A 304 -0.63 -10.50 11.86
C ASN A 304 -0.54 -9.16 11.12
N ILE A 305 0.64 -8.80 10.62
CA ILE A 305 0.80 -7.58 9.80
C ILE A 305 0.57 -7.97 8.35
N ASP A 306 -0.37 -7.29 7.68
CA ASP A 306 -0.68 -7.50 6.26
C ASP A 306 0.17 -6.60 5.37
N SER A 307 0.22 -5.32 5.68
CA SER A 307 1.00 -4.36 4.89
C SER A 307 1.92 -3.54 5.78
N LEU A 308 3.03 -3.05 5.23
CA LEU A 308 4.10 -2.44 6.01
C LEU A 308 4.84 -1.34 5.23
N VAL A 309 5.12 -0.22 5.90
CA VAL A 309 6.05 0.82 5.46
C VAL A 309 6.93 1.23 6.64
N VAL A 310 8.25 1.09 6.52
CA VAL A 310 9.22 1.34 7.61
C VAL A 310 10.16 2.50 7.29
N TRP A 311 10.36 3.38 8.28
CA TRP A 311 11.42 4.38 8.29
C TRP A 311 12.41 4.07 9.43
N ASP A 312 13.55 3.48 9.07
CA ASP A 312 14.67 3.25 9.97
C ASP A 312 15.63 4.43 9.86
N ARG A 313 15.59 5.31 10.86
CA ARG A 313 16.45 6.50 11.00
C ARG A 313 17.69 6.20 11.81
N GLY A 314 17.89 4.96 12.21
CA GLY A 314 18.98 4.51 13.05
C GLY A 314 20.34 4.92 12.52
N GLU A 315 21.28 5.25 13.41
CA GLU A 315 22.70 5.37 12.98
C GLU A 315 23.30 3.98 12.70
N LEU A 316 22.68 2.97 13.29
CA LEU A 316 22.98 1.56 13.12
C LEU A 316 21.68 0.95 12.61
N TYR A 317 21.68 0.47 11.37
CA TYR A 317 20.59 -0.32 10.79
C TYR A 317 20.19 -1.49 11.73
N GLY A 318 19.14 -2.24 11.40
CA GLY A 318 18.66 -3.35 12.24
C GLY A 318 19.66 -4.47 12.58
N PRO A 319 19.22 -5.52 13.30
CA PRO A 319 20.11 -6.57 13.81
C PRO A 319 20.87 -7.33 12.74
N ALA A 320 20.37 -7.40 11.50
CA ALA A 320 21.12 -7.94 10.36
C ALA A 320 22.47 -7.20 10.15
N TRP A 321 22.55 -5.95 10.61
CA TRP A 321 23.73 -5.08 10.57
C TRP A 321 24.47 -4.96 11.90
N GLN A 322 24.20 -5.84 12.86
CA GLN A 322 24.71 -5.76 14.23
C GLN A 322 24.23 -4.50 15.00
N GLY A 323 23.20 -3.82 14.49
CA GLY A 323 22.57 -2.74 15.23
C GLY A 323 21.58 -3.25 16.27
N PRO A 324 20.99 -2.33 17.05
CA PRO A 324 20.21 -2.66 18.24
C PRO A 324 18.78 -3.18 17.94
N GLY A 325 18.33 -3.17 16.69
CA GLY A 325 16.89 -3.23 16.38
C GLY A 325 16.31 -1.83 16.22
N ALA A 326 14.98 -1.77 16.16
CA ALA A 326 14.22 -0.53 16.12
C ALA A 326 14.54 0.32 17.36
N GLU A 327 14.94 1.56 17.13
CA GLU A 327 15.17 2.58 18.15
C GLU A 327 13.84 3.30 18.48
N PRO A 328 13.29 3.08 19.70
CA PRO A 328 11.99 3.66 20.06
C PRO A 328 11.97 5.19 20.01
N ALA A 329 10.86 5.76 19.54
CA ALA A 329 10.65 7.19 19.32
C ALA A 329 11.68 7.82 18.36
N LYS A 330 12.25 7.03 17.47
CA LYS A 330 13.16 7.47 16.42
C LYS A 330 12.82 6.82 15.10
N ASP A 331 12.75 5.50 15.11
CA ASP A 331 12.24 4.71 13.99
C ASP A 331 10.72 4.62 14.10
N PHE A 332 10.06 4.43 12.97
CA PHE A 332 8.60 4.32 12.93
C PHE A 332 8.14 3.53 11.73
N ALA A 333 6.89 3.08 11.78
CA ALA A 333 6.24 2.38 10.68
C ALA A 333 4.77 2.76 10.55
N LEU A 334 4.27 2.63 9.32
CA LEU A 334 2.86 2.44 9.04
C LEU A 334 2.61 0.96 8.74
N PHE A 335 1.48 0.43 9.18
CA PHE A 335 1.12 -0.96 8.92
C PHE A 335 -0.39 -1.19 8.94
N THR A 336 -0.86 -2.26 8.33
CA THR A 336 -2.21 -2.81 8.53
C THR A 336 -2.15 -4.16 9.21
N LEU A 337 -3.29 -4.66 9.65
CA LEU A 337 -3.38 -5.97 10.30
C LEU A 337 -4.30 -6.87 9.49
N SER A 338 -3.93 -8.14 9.33
CA SER A 338 -4.75 -9.10 8.59
C SER A 338 -6.09 -9.36 9.28
N PRO A 339 -7.13 -9.73 8.53
CA PRO A 339 -8.40 -10.19 9.08
C PRO A 339 -8.19 -11.25 10.18
N GLY A 340 -8.84 -11.04 11.33
CA GLY A 340 -8.77 -11.97 12.47
C GLY A 340 -7.70 -11.66 13.50
N SER A 341 -6.80 -10.72 13.23
CA SER A 341 -5.88 -10.18 14.23
C SER A 341 -6.63 -9.77 15.51
N ALA A 342 -6.14 -10.23 16.66
CA ALA A 342 -6.81 -10.06 17.95
C ALA A 342 -6.96 -8.57 18.33
N SER A 343 -5.98 -7.74 17.99
CA SER A 343 -6.01 -6.29 18.20
C SER A 343 -7.17 -5.65 17.43
N LEU A 344 -7.47 -6.08 16.20
CA LEU A 344 -8.64 -5.61 15.44
C LEU A 344 -9.95 -6.00 16.14
N GLN A 345 -10.06 -7.25 16.60
CA GLN A 345 -11.27 -7.74 17.27
C GLN A 345 -11.55 -6.99 18.58
N VAL A 346 -10.50 -6.69 19.35
CA VAL A 346 -10.60 -5.96 20.62
C VAL A 346 -10.99 -4.51 20.41
N LEU A 347 -10.39 -3.86 19.40
CA LEU A 347 -10.61 -2.45 19.11
C LEU A 347 -11.87 -2.20 18.27
N GLY A 348 -12.40 -3.23 17.61
CA GLY A 348 -13.54 -3.11 16.69
C GLY A 348 -13.18 -2.32 15.44
N LEU A 349 -11.99 -2.54 14.90
CA LEU A 349 -11.46 -1.85 13.72
C LEU A 349 -11.43 -2.79 12.50
N SER A 350 -11.40 -2.21 11.31
CA SER A 350 -11.31 -2.96 10.04
C SER A 350 -9.84 -3.25 9.69
N PRO A 351 -9.53 -4.38 9.01
CA PRO A 351 -8.20 -4.74 8.51
C PRO A 351 -7.54 -3.66 7.66
N GLY A 352 -8.30 -2.96 6.82
CA GLY A 352 -7.84 -1.83 6.01
C GLY A 352 -7.57 -0.54 6.79
N THR A 353 -7.60 -0.58 8.12
CA THR A 353 -7.18 0.54 8.98
C THR A 353 -5.66 0.58 9.00
N VAL A 354 -5.09 1.72 8.63
CA VAL A 354 -3.65 1.96 8.72
C VAL A 354 -3.32 2.45 10.11
N PHE A 355 -2.35 1.78 10.73
CA PHE A 355 -1.82 2.08 12.04
C PHE A 355 -0.45 2.73 11.93
N PHE A 356 -0.10 3.53 12.94
CA PHE A 356 1.23 4.10 13.14
C PHE A 356 1.83 3.55 14.43
N THR A 357 3.12 3.21 14.39
CA THR A 357 3.93 2.93 15.59
C THR A 357 5.29 3.63 15.50
N ASP A 358 5.79 4.10 16.65
CA ASP A 358 7.15 4.62 16.83
C ASP A 358 8.02 3.66 17.66
N PHE A 359 7.61 2.38 17.72
CA PHE A 359 8.27 1.29 18.42
C PHE A 359 8.45 1.49 19.95
N THR A 360 7.71 2.41 20.56
CA THR A 360 7.72 2.66 22.03
C THR A 360 6.90 1.66 22.84
N GLY A 361 6.31 0.67 22.19
CA GLY A 361 5.37 -0.28 22.76
C GLY A 361 3.90 0.13 22.60
N ALA A 362 3.63 1.00 21.63
CA ALA A 362 2.30 1.54 21.35
C ALA A 362 2.06 1.69 19.84
N PHE A 363 0.79 1.66 19.45
CA PHE A 363 0.34 2.07 18.12
C PHE A 363 -0.93 2.94 18.21
N ALA A 364 -1.22 3.66 17.13
CA ALA A 364 -2.43 4.49 16.99
C ALA A 364 -3.02 4.35 15.58
N VAL A 365 -4.30 4.66 15.43
CA VAL A 365 -4.93 4.74 14.10
C VAL A 365 -4.38 5.96 13.35
N TYR A 366 -3.77 5.73 12.20
CA TYR A 366 -3.26 6.75 11.30
C TYR A 366 -4.28 7.14 10.22
N ALA A 367 -4.96 6.15 9.63
CA ALA A 367 -6.07 6.32 8.69
C ALA A 367 -7.06 5.16 8.83
N PHE A 368 -8.36 5.42 8.74
CA PHE A 368 -9.39 4.39 8.68
C PHE A 368 -9.54 3.86 7.25
N SER A 369 -10.10 2.66 7.10
CA SER A 369 -10.40 2.06 5.78
C SER A 369 -11.26 2.98 4.89
N ARG A 370 -12.20 3.71 5.50
CA ARG A 370 -13.03 4.72 4.80
C ARG A 370 -12.25 5.94 4.31
N ASP A 371 -11.13 6.28 4.95
CA ASP A 371 -10.26 7.36 4.48
C ASP A 371 -9.58 6.92 3.18
N LEU A 372 -9.32 5.62 3.05
CA LEU A 372 -8.86 4.99 1.81
C LEU A 372 -9.99 4.69 0.81
N GLY A 373 -11.24 5.07 1.08
CA GLY A 373 -12.38 4.77 0.22
C GLY A 373 -12.79 3.29 0.18
N LEU A 374 -12.46 2.50 1.21
CA LEU A 374 -12.85 1.08 1.34
C LEU A 374 -14.19 0.91 2.07
N ASP A 375 -14.99 -0.08 1.65
CA ASP A 375 -16.28 -0.37 2.30
C ASP A 375 -16.12 -1.30 3.51
N ASP A 376 -16.10 -0.70 4.70
CA ASP A 376 -16.02 -1.42 5.99
C ASP A 376 -17.41 -1.72 6.61
N GLN A 377 -18.51 -1.39 5.94
CA GLN A 377 -19.87 -1.47 6.52
C GLN A 377 -20.48 -2.87 6.45
N ASN A 378 -20.06 -3.67 5.45
CA ASN A 378 -20.73 -4.92 5.09
C ASN A 378 -20.11 -6.17 5.72
N SER A 379 -18.83 -6.10 6.10
CA SER A 379 -18.21 -6.96 7.12
C SER A 379 -16.82 -6.38 7.44
N PHE A 380 -16.33 -6.60 8.66
CA PHE A 380 -14.94 -6.30 8.99
C PHE A 380 -13.95 -7.21 8.26
N GLU A 381 -14.39 -8.16 7.45
CA GLU A 381 -13.54 -9.13 6.74
C GLU A 381 -13.25 -8.71 5.30
N PHE A 382 -13.93 -7.67 4.75
CA PHE A 382 -13.85 -7.31 3.32
C PHE A 382 -13.26 -5.93 3.04
N ALA A 383 -12.72 -5.24 4.03
CA ALA A 383 -11.93 -4.05 3.78
C ALA A 383 -10.53 -4.39 4.23
N ASN A 384 -9.74 -4.98 3.34
CA ASN A 384 -8.38 -5.42 3.59
C ASN A 384 -7.39 -4.76 2.63
N VAL A 385 -6.26 -4.31 3.17
CA VAL A 385 -5.15 -3.68 2.46
C VAL A 385 -3.98 -4.63 2.54
N ASP A 386 -3.50 -5.02 1.38
CA ASP A 386 -2.61 -6.15 1.20
C ASP A 386 -1.16 -5.65 1.03
N ALA A 387 -0.95 -4.68 0.14
CA ALA A 387 0.27 -3.87 0.07
C ALA A 387 0.00 -2.43 0.51
N LEU A 388 1.00 -1.80 1.13
CA LEU A 388 0.98 -0.38 1.52
C LEU A 388 2.28 0.27 1.12
N GLU A 389 2.16 1.49 0.60
CA GLU A 389 3.24 2.35 0.16
C GLU A 389 2.86 3.81 0.40
N VAL A 390 3.83 4.70 0.36
CA VAL A 390 3.67 6.13 0.54
C VAL A 390 4.23 6.92 -0.64
N ASP A 391 3.43 7.84 -1.15
CA ASP A 391 3.94 8.89 -2.02
C ASP A 391 4.52 10.02 -1.17
N GLN A 392 5.84 10.07 -1.07
CA GLN A 392 6.57 11.16 -0.44
C GLN A 392 6.96 12.25 -1.44
N ASN A 393 6.90 11.97 -2.73
CA ASN A 393 7.21 12.94 -3.77
C ASN A 393 5.97 13.78 -4.12
N ILE A 394 5.23 14.19 -3.09
CA ILE A 394 4.29 15.28 -3.18
C ILE A 394 5.14 16.52 -3.16
N GLN A 395 5.70 16.83 -4.32
CA GLN A 395 6.69 17.86 -4.53
C GLN A 395 6.10 19.21 -4.17
N ASN A 396 6.09 19.61 -2.89
CA ASN A 396 5.44 20.81 -2.34
C ASN A 396 4.36 21.33 -3.28
N CYS A 397 3.37 20.47 -3.56
CA CYS A 397 2.36 20.81 -4.55
C CYS A 397 1.72 22.09 -4.05
N CYS A 398 1.47 22.97 -4.99
CA CYS A 398 1.00 24.31 -4.72
C CYS A 398 -0.21 24.21 -3.77
N ILE A 399 -0.27 25.03 -2.72
CA ILE A 399 -1.39 25.00 -1.76
C ILE A 399 -2.74 25.24 -2.48
N GLY A 400 -2.71 25.84 -3.67
CA GLY A 400 -3.86 26.00 -4.54
C GLY A 400 -4.16 24.82 -5.47
N ASP A 401 -3.39 23.73 -5.46
CA ASP A 401 -3.60 22.51 -6.27
C ASP A 401 -4.78 21.70 -5.72
N LEU A 402 -5.93 21.80 -6.39
CA LEU A 402 -7.17 21.14 -6.03
C LEU A 402 -7.48 19.94 -6.93
N ASP A 403 -6.81 19.80 -8.08
CA ASP A 403 -7.01 18.67 -8.99
C ASP A 403 -5.93 17.57 -8.88
N GLY A 404 -4.86 17.86 -8.14
CA GLY A 404 -3.81 16.94 -7.75
C GLY A 404 -2.73 16.75 -8.80
N ASP A 405 -2.59 17.68 -9.75
CA ASP A 405 -1.56 17.66 -10.80
C ASP A 405 -0.27 18.44 -10.46
N CYS A 406 -0.21 18.99 -9.24
CA CYS A 406 0.90 19.73 -8.66
C CYS A 406 1.22 21.07 -9.31
N ASP A 407 0.27 21.69 -10.01
CA ASP A 407 0.29 23.12 -10.28
C ASP A 407 -0.94 23.85 -9.69
N THR A 408 -0.99 25.17 -9.80
CA THR A 408 -2.21 25.93 -9.46
C THR A 408 -2.62 26.76 -10.65
N ASP A 409 -3.62 26.31 -11.39
CA ASP A 409 -4.04 26.91 -12.63
C ASP A 409 -5.57 27.14 -12.75
N GLN A 410 -6.08 27.18 -13.98
CA GLN A 410 -7.52 27.38 -14.23
C GLN A 410 -8.37 26.18 -13.82
N ALA A 411 -7.82 24.97 -13.80
CA ALA A 411 -8.49 23.76 -13.38
C ALA A 411 -8.82 23.85 -11.89
N ASP A 412 -7.85 24.20 -11.05
CA ASP A 412 -8.05 24.36 -9.61
C ASP A 412 -9.01 25.48 -9.28
N LEU A 413 -8.84 26.63 -9.93
CA LEU A 413 -9.79 27.73 -9.80
C LEU A 413 -11.20 27.28 -10.21
N GLY A 414 -11.32 26.44 -11.23
CA GLY A 414 -12.58 25.84 -11.65
C GLY A 414 -13.20 24.96 -10.57
N ILE A 415 -12.41 24.13 -9.89
CA ILE A 415 -12.83 23.29 -8.77
C ILE A 415 -13.29 24.17 -7.60
N LEU A 416 -12.47 25.13 -7.17
CA LEU A 416 -12.80 26.05 -6.08
C LEU A 416 -14.11 26.79 -6.35
N LEU A 417 -14.27 27.35 -7.56
CA LEU A 417 -15.49 28.06 -7.95
C LEU A 417 -16.72 27.13 -8.06
N GLY A 418 -16.52 25.84 -8.31
CA GLY A 418 -17.56 24.82 -8.27
C GLY A 418 -18.11 24.59 -6.85
N TRP A 419 -17.26 24.73 -5.84
CA TRP A 419 -17.59 24.55 -4.42
C TRP A 419 -17.90 25.85 -3.67
N TYR A 420 -17.66 27.01 -4.28
CA TYR A 420 -17.80 28.33 -3.67
C TYR A 420 -19.17 28.55 -3.01
N LEU A 421 -19.17 28.70 -1.68
CA LEU A 421 -20.35 28.82 -0.80
C LEU A 421 -21.30 27.59 -0.83
N MET A 422 -20.84 26.43 -1.30
CA MET A 422 -21.64 25.21 -1.47
C MET A 422 -21.12 23.97 -0.73
N GLY A 423 -19.87 23.96 -0.25
CA GLY A 423 -19.28 22.85 0.52
C GLY A 423 -17.81 23.11 0.86
N SER A 424 -17.09 22.07 1.26
CA SER A 424 -15.67 22.12 1.65
C SER A 424 -14.72 21.59 0.57
N GLY A 425 -15.21 21.32 -0.65
CA GLY A 425 -14.41 20.71 -1.71
C GLY A 425 -13.32 21.62 -2.31
N GLY A 426 -13.25 22.89 -1.90
CA GLY A 426 -12.14 23.81 -2.15
C GLY A 426 -11.77 24.62 -0.92
N ASP A 427 -12.02 24.09 0.28
CA ASP A 427 -11.65 24.69 1.57
C ASP A 427 -10.13 24.47 1.80
N LEU A 428 -9.36 25.52 1.52
CA LEU A 428 -7.91 25.57 1.58
C LEU A 428 -7.38 26.08 2.93
N ASP A 429 -8.20 26.78 3.72
CA ASP A 429 -7.80 27.27 5.06
C ASP A 429 -8.27 26.37 6.22
N GLY A 430 -9.14 25.40 5.91
CA GLY A 430 -9.60 24.34 6.80
C GLY A 430 -10.69 24.79 7.79
N ASP A 431 -11.41 25.87 7.51
CA ASP A 431 -12.45 26.40 8.41
C ASP A 431 -13.84 25.75 8.21
N GLY A 432 -13.98 24.92 7.18
CA GLY A 432 -15.15 24.10 6.89
C GLY A 432 -16.05 24.61 5.77
N ASP A 433 -15.75 25.74 5.13
CA ASP A 433 -16.45 26.22 3.94
C ASP A 433 -15.54 26.80 2.86
N THR A 434 -15.88 26.60 1.58
CA THR A 434 -15.15 27.22 0.46
C THR A 434 -15.65 28.65 0.21
N ASP A 435 -14.87 29.65 0.59
CA ASP A 435 -15.25 31.06 0.54
C ASP A 435 -14.16 31.99 -0.04
N GLN A 436 -14.23 33.28 0.29
CA GLN A 436 -13.30 34.29 -0.21
C GLN A 436 -11.88 34.12 0.35
N ALA A 437 -11.70 33.50 1.52
CA ALA A 437 -10.41 33.19 2.12
C ALA A 437 -9.67 32.15 1.28
N ASP A 438 -10.33 31.05 0.91
CA ASP A 438 -9.75 30.00 0.05
C ASP A 438 -9.43 30.53 -1.33
N LEU A 439 -10.33 31.30 -1.92
CA LEU A 439 -10.04 31.97 -3.19
C LEU A 439 -8.83 32.89 -3.06
N GLY A 440 -8.63 33.52 -1.90
CA GLY A 440 -7.45 34.31 -1.59
C GLY A 440 -6.16 33.47 -1.54
N ILE A 441 -6.22 32.29 -0.93
CA ILE A 441 -5.10 31.33 -0.87
C ILE A 441 -4.75 30.84 -2.28
N LEU A 442 -5.73 30.32 -3.02
CA LEU A 442 -5.54 29.83 -4.38
C LEU A 442 -4.98 30.93 -5.29
N LEU A 443 -5.55 32.14 -5.24
CA LEU A 443 -5.04 33.26 -6.06
C LEU A 443 -3.66 33.74 -5.62
N GLY A 444 -3.31 33.55 -4.34
CA GLY A 444 -1.97 33.82 -3.83
C GLY A 444 -0.93 32.88 -4.41
N ASP A 445 -1.34 31.66 -4.74
CA ASP A 445 -0.51 30.60 -5.30
C ASP A 445 -0.69 30.39 -6.81
N TYR A 446 -1.52 31.22 -7.46
CA TYR A 446 -1.87 31.04 -8.86
C TYR A 446 -0.66 31.12 -9.79
N GLY A 447 -0.48 30.09 -10.62
CA GLY A 447 0.66 29.89 -11.49
C GLY A 447 1.89 29.31 -10.79
N CYS A 448 1.75 28.86 -9.54
CA CYS A 448 2.72 27.97 -8.93
C CYS A 448 2.80 26.68 -9.75
N HIS A 449 4.02 26.20 -9.94
CA HIS A 449 4.34 24.92 -10.55
C HIS A 449 5.74 24.52 -10.06
N PRO A 450 6.12 23.23 -10.13
CA PRO A 450 7.41 22.77 -9.64
C PRO A 450 8.63 23.24 -10.46
#